data_AF-A0A954RKT5-F1
#
_entry.id   AF-A0A954RKT5-F1
#
_cell.length_a   1.000
_cell.length_b   1.000
_cell.length_c   1.000
_cell.angle_alpha   90.00
_cell.angle_beta   90.00
_cell.angle_gamma   90.00
#
_symmetry.space_group_name_H-M   'P 1'
#
loop_
_entity.id
_entity.type
_entity.pdbx_description
1 polymer ?
#
loop_
_entity_poly.entity_id
_entity_poly.type
_entity_poly.pdbx_seq_one_letter_code
_entity_poly.pdbx_strand_id
1 'polypeptide(L)'
;PNQFNVLVDGRPGDSRGVILHHPLFDKLLREQKQLDVDFSNDPRYRVPLDQMQDGSLYRDPMGQHAQGGRYNRRWVAAKRAVRFESNDDTGLIVLRQEDYDVAAAPVHQLGDALLRHGLTALASVVSLFIALWYFVSRALSDPNETIRRQGGLRTSPTTISSMETIELPHYRRESGR
;
A
#
# COMPACT_ATOMS: atom_id res chain seq x y z
N PRO A 1 -4.53 26.90 8.79
CA PRO A 1 -3.81 26.89 7.50
C PRO A 1 -3.20 25.50 7.32
N ASN A 2 -3.23 24.98 6.09
CA ASN A 2 -2.55 23.73 5.72
C ASN A 2 -1.15 24.01 5.16
N GLN A 3 -0.91 25.26 4.75
CA GLN A 3 0.40 25.79 4.39
C GLN A 3 0.52 27.24 4.89
N PHE A 4 1.72 27.67 5.26
CA PHE A 4 2.01 29.06 5.61
C PHE A 4 3.52 29.35 5.54
N ASN A 5 3.87 30.63 5.54
CA ASN A 5 5.25 31.08 5.54
C ASN A 5 5.62 31.68 6.90
N VAL A 6 6.87 31.47 7.30
CA VAL A 6 7.47 32.02 8.51
C VAL A 6 8.75 32.73 8.12
N LEU A 7 8.96 33.94 8.63
CA LEU A 7 10.21 34.67 8.43
C LEU A 7 11.10 34.46 9.64
N VAL A 8 12.35 34.11 9.39
CA VAL A 8 13.33 33.77 10.42
C VAL A 8 14.63 34.50 10.15
N ASP A 9 15.30 34.93 11.22
CA ASP A 9 16.64 35.49 11.14
C ASP A 9 17.66 34.37 10.86
N GLY A 10 18.29 34.42 9.68
CA GLY A 10 19.31 33.50 9.24
C GLY A 10 20.73 34.02 9.41
N ARG A 11 20.93 35.21 9.98
CA ARG A 11 22.26 35.78 10.22
C ARG A 11 23.01 34.95 11.27
N PRO A 12 24.35 34.85 11.17
CA PRO A 12 25.14 34.20 12.20
C PRO A 12 25.08 35.01 13.51
N GLY A 13 25.13 34.29 14.64
CA GLY A 13 25.15 34.89 15.99
C GLY A 13 23.92 34.55 16.83
N ASP A 14 23.75 35.30 17.92
CA ASP A 14 22.75 35.01 18.95
C ASP A 14 21.30 35.20 18.52
N SER A 15 21.05 35.79 17.36
CA SER A 15 19.68 35.94 16.81
C SER A 15 19.34 34.86 15.79
N ARG A 16 20.27 33.96 15.46
CA ARG A 16 20.03 32.90 14.47
C ARG A 16 18.86 32.02 14.89
N GLY A 17 17.91 31.84 13.98
CA GLY A 17 16.71 31.03 14.21
C GLY A 17 15.57 31.77 14.90
N VAL A 18 15.73 33.05 15.25
CA VAL A 18 14.64 33.86 15.81
C VAL A 18 13.54 34.06 14.76
N ILE A 19 12.30 33.79 15.16
CA ILE A 19 11.13 33.96 14.30
C ILE A 19 10.74 35.44 14.32
N LEU A 20 10.81 36.09 13.16
CA LEU A 20 10.48 37.49 12.97
C LEU A 20 9.01 37.68 12.57
N HIS A 21 8.44 36.72 11.86
CA HIS A 21 7.04 36.74 11.46
C HIS A 21 6.45 35.34 11.47
N HIS A 22 5.29 35.20 12.12
CA HIS A 22 4.54 33.96 12.19
C HIS A 22 3.03 34.25 12.27
N PRO A 23 2.15 33.46 11.62
CA PRO A 23 0.71 33.73 11.66
C PRO A 23 0.08 33.67 13.07
N LEU A 24 0.74 33.02 14.03
CA LEU A 24 0.36 33.09 15.45
C LEU A 24 0.57 34.50 16.01
N PHE A 25 1.63 35.20 15.62
CA PHE A 25 1.91 36.55 16.11
C PHE A 25 0.78 37.51 15.72
N ASP A 26 0.25 37.39 14.50
CA ASP A 26 -0.92 38.19 14.09
C ASP A 26 -2.13 37.95 14.98
N LYS A 27 -2.33 36.72 15.44
CA LYS A 27 -3.41 36.37 16.38
C LYS A 27 -3.14 36.97 17.75
N LEU A 28 -1.93 36.81 18.28
CA LEU A 28 -1.54 37.34 19.59
C LEU A 28 -1.62 38.86 19.63
N LEU A 29 -1.14 39.55 18.59
CA LEU A 29 -1.22 41.00 18.48
C LEU A 29 -2.67 41.50 18.43
N ARG A 30 -3.57 40.79 17.74
CA ARG A 30 -5.00 41.14 17.73
C ARG A 30 -5.67 40.97 19.10
N GLU A 31 -5.31 39.93 19.84
CA GLU A 31 -5.95 39.59 21.11
C GLU A 31 -5.34 40.33 22.32
N GLN A 32 -4.01 40.42 22.38
CA GLN A 32 -3.26 40.90 23.54
C GLN A 32 -2.57 42.25 23.30
N LYS A 33 -2.61 42.79 22.08
CA LYS A 33 -1.96 44.05 21.65
C LYS A 33 -0.43 44.10 21.76
N GLN A 34 0.22 43.09 22.34
CA GLN A 34 1.68 43.01 22.44
C GLN A 34 2.15 41.56 22.26
N LEU A 35 3.37 41.41 21.75
CA LEU A 35 4.08 40.14 21.68
C LEU A 35 5.00 39.99 22.88
N ASP A 36 5.07 38.77 23.40
CA ASP A 36 6.01 38.42 24.45
C ASP A 36 7.46 38.50 23.92
N VAL A 37 8.35 39.09 24.72
CA VAL A 37 9.80 39.14 24.46
C VAL A 37 10.44 37.77 24.52
N ASP A 38 9.80 36.80 25.19
CA ASP A 38 10.28 35.43 25.27
C ASP A 38 10.38 34.76 23.89
N PHE A 39 9.58 35.17 22.89
CA PHE A 39 9.70 34.62 21.54
C PHE A 39 11.07 34.89 20.87
N SER A 40 11.76 35.95 21.27
CA SER A 40 13.10 36.26 20.76
C SER A 40 14.23 35.71 21.66
N ASN A 41 13.98 35.69 22.98
CA ASN A 41 15.00 35.36 23.97
C ASN A 41 15.06 33.87 24.30
N ASP A 42 13.93 33.18 24.37
CA ASP A 42 13.87 31.77 24.75
C ASP A 42 14.29 30.88 23.56
N PRO A 43 15.37 30.09 23.69
CA PRO A 43 15.82 29.18 22.64
C PRO A 43 14.76 28.18 22.19
N ARG A 44 13.77 27.86 23.03
CA ARG A 44 12.73 26.89 22.69
C ARG A 44 11.84 27.31 21.54
N TYR A 45 11.75 28.61 21.25
CA TYR A 45 10.97 29.18 20.14
C TYR A 45 11.81 29.39 18.88
N ARG A 46 13.10 29.05 18.90
CA ARG A 46 13.99 29.22 17.76
C ARG A 46 13.90 28.06 16.81
N VAL A 47 14.01 28.39 15.52
CA VAL A 47 14.11 27.38 14.47
C VAL A 47 15.54 26.86 14.40
N PRO A 48 15.78 25.53 14.49
CA PRO A 48 17.09 24.93 14.33
C PRO A 48 17.51 24.89 12.85
N LEU A 49 17.84 26.05 12.29
CA LEU A 49 18.14 26.24 10.86
C LEU A 49 19.27 25.35 10.33
N ASP A 50 20.23 24.99 11.20
CA ASP A 50 21.40 24.18 10.87
C ASP A 50 21.08 22.68 10.79
N GLN A 51 20.04 22.24 11.50
CA GLN A 51 19.60 20.84 11.51
C GLN A 51 18.52 20.58 10.44
N MET A 52 17.84 21.63 10.01
CA MET A 52 16.81 21.54 8.97
C MET A 52 17.42 21.30 7.59
N GLN A 53 16.95 20.26 6.92
CA GLN A 53 17.17 20.04 5.49
C GLN A 53 15.89 20.40 4.72
N ASP A 54 16.02 20.74 3.43
CA ASP A 54 14.85 21.03 2.60
C ASP A 54 13.96 19.79 2.48
N GLY A 55 12.66 19.96 2.74
CA GLY A 55 11.69 18.87 2.72
C GLY A 55 11.79 17.93 3.92
N SER A 56 12.57 18.28 4.95
CA SER A 56 12.65 17.48 6.17
C SER A 56 11.40 17.65 7.04
N LEU A 57 11.12 16.59 7.81
CA LEU A 57 10.11 16.63 8.87
C LEU A 57 10.57 17.57 9.98
N TYR A 58 9.67 18.46 10.36
CA TYR A 58 9.92 19.55 11.28
C TYR A 58 8.73 19.72 12.22
N ARG A 59 8.99 20.19 13.44
CA ARG A 59 7.96 20.62 14.39
C ARG A 59 8.14 22.10 14.63
N ASP A 60 7.07 22.86 14.44
CA ASP A 60 7.10 24.30 14.68
C ASP A 60 7.28 24.59 16.19
N PRO A 61 8.33 25.31 16.62
CA PRO A 61 8.54 25.77 17.99
C PRO A 61 7.34 26.52 18.57
N MET A 62 6.61 27.27 17.74
CA MET A 62 5.41 27.98 18.14
C MET A 62 4.28 27.04 18.58
N GLY A 63 4.35 25.76 18.22
CA GLY A 63 3.44 24.73 18.71
C GLY A 63 3.49 24.52 20.22
N GLN A 64 4.61 24.89 20.88
CA GLN A 64 4.80 24.76 22.33
C GLN A 64 4.11 25.87 23.12
N HIS A 65 3.74 26.98 22.47
CA HIS A 65 3.02 28.08 23.12
C HIS A 65 1.58 27.67 23.46
N ALA A 66 1.03 28.20 24.56
CA ALA A 66 -0.33 27.84 25.03
C ALA A 66 -1.42 28.07 23.95
N GLN A 67 -1.30 29.14 23.17
CA GLN A 67 -2.21 29.44 22.05
C GLN A 67 -1.72 28.86 20.70
N GLY A 68 -0.62 28.12 20.71
CA GLY A 68 0.08 27.58 19.56
C GLY A 68 -0.35 26.17 19.14
N GLY A 69 -1.31 25.55 19.84
CA GLY A 69 -1.70 24.14 19.60
C GLY A 69 -2.01 23.79 18.13
N ARG A 70 -2.52 24.74 17.34
CA ARG A 70 -2.74 24.56 15.88
C ARG A 70 -1.46 24.29 15.07
N TYR A 71 -0.31 24.72 15.57
CA TYR A 71 1.00 24.55 14.97
C TYR A 71 1.76 23.35 15.55
N ASN A 72 1.23 22.72 16.61
CA ASN A 72 1.79 21.51 17.21
C ASN A 72 1.45 20.24 16.41
N ARG A 73 1.99 20.15 15.20
CA ARG A 73 1.87 19.00 14.31
C ARG A 73 3.18 18.78 13.55
N ARG A 74 3.21 17.76 12.70
CA ARG A 74 4.35 17.49 11.81
C ARG A 74 4.22 18.34 10.57
N TRP A 75 5.29 19.05 10.24
CA TRP A 75 5.40 19.90 9.08
C TRP A 75 6.47 19.34 8.16
N VAL A 76 6.24 19.46 6.86
CA VAL A 76 7.32 19.41 5.88
C VAL A 76 7.73 20.86 5.65
N ALA A 77 8.99 21.17 5.92
CA ALA A 77 9.49 22.54 5.82
C ALA A 77 10.59 22.65 4.76
N ALA A 78 10.53 23.73 3.98
CA ALA A 78 11.57 24.12 3.04
C ALA A 78 12.08 25.52 3.39
N LYS A 79 13.40 25.73 3.29
CA LYS A 79 14.04 26.99 3.64
C LYS A 79 14.57 27.71 2.40
N ARG A 80 14.29 29.00 2.28
CA ARG A 80 14.85 29.84 1.21
C ARG A 80 15.37 31.16 1.77
N ALA A 81 16.58 31.54 1.37
CA ALA A 81 17.13 32.84 1.66
C ALA A 81 16.36 33.93 0.91
N VAL A 82 16.07 35.04 1.59
CA VAL A 82 15.49 36.23 0.97
C VAL A 82 16.62 37.05 0.38
N ARG A 83 16.50 37.42 -0.89
CA ARG A 83 17.48 38.23 -1.62
C ARG A 83 16.79 39.44 -2.21
N PHE A 84 17.51 40.55 -2.26
CA PHE A 84 17.07 41.72 -3.03
C PHE A 84 17.31 41.50 -4.53
N GLU A 85 16.73 42.37 -5.34
CA GLU A 85 16.91 42.35 -6.81
C GLU A 85 18.38 42.58 -7.22
N SER A 86 19.16 43.30 -6.39
CA SER A 86 20.61 43.44 -6.51
C SER A 86 21.39 42.14 -6.23
N ASN A 87 20.70 41.05 -5.88
CA ASN A 87 21.26 39.76 -5.44
C ASN A 87 22.05 39.83 -4.13
N ASP A 88 21.87 40.91 -3.36
CA ASP A 88 22.42 41.02 -2.01
C ASP A 88 21.68 40.08 -1.04
N ASP A 89 22.45 39.40 -0.20
CA ASP A 89 21.92 38.55 0.86
C ASP A 89 21.42 39.41 2.02
N THR A 90 20.14 39.24 2.37
CA THR A 90 19.52 39.94 3.50
C THR A 90 19.84 39.28 4.84
N GLY A 91 20.35 38.05 4.80
CA GLY A 91 20.48 37.19 5.98
C GLY A 91 19.14 36.69 6.53
N LEU A 92 18.01 36.97 5.87
CA LEU A 92 16.70 36.49 6.26
C LEU A 92 16.36 35.19 5.54
N ILE A 93 15.66 34.30 6.24
CA ILE A 93 15.19 33.02 5.70
C ILE A 93 13.68 32.96 5.79
N VAL A 94 13.04 32.65 4.66
CA VAL A 94 11.63 32.26 4.63
C VAL A 94 11.54 30.76 4.71
N LEU A 95 10.77 30.29 5.68
CA LEU A 95 10.37 28.90 5.82
C LEU A 95 8.96 28.75 5.28
N ARG A 96 8.79 27.91 4.26
CA ARG A 96 7.46 27.44 3.88
C ARG A 96 7.19 26.15 4.64
N GLN A 97 6.09 26.12 5.37
CA GLN A 97 5.64 24.95 6.11
C GLN A 97 4.35 24.43 5.51
N GLU A 98 4.31 23.13 5.22
CA GLU A 98 3.12 22.43 4.75
C GLU A 98 2.81 21.25 5.67
N ASP A 99 1.53 21.06 5.97
CA ASP A 99 1.08 20.00 6.85
C ASP A 99 1.41 18.64 6.21
N TYR A 100 2.19 17.82 6.91
CA TYR A 100 2.60 16.50 6.43
C TYR A 100 1.40 15.61 6.11
N ASP A 101 0.38 15.61 6.98
CA ASP A 101 -0.76 14.69 6.83
C ASP A 101 -1.60 15.07 5.60
N VAL A 102 -1.57 16.35 5.18
CA VAL A 102 -2.20 16.84 3.94
C VAL A 102 -1.30 16.61 2.73
N ALA A 103 0.01 16.89 2.83
CA ALA A 103 0.97 16.74 1.74
C ALA A 103 1.19 15.26 1.34
N ALA A 104 1.08 14.33 2.28
CA ALA A 104 1.20 12.90 2.03
C ALA A 104 -0.10 12.25 1.52
N ALA A 105 -1.25 12.93 1.66
CA ALA A 105 -2.55 12.39 1.26
C ALA A 105 -2.62 11.91 -0.21
N PRO A 106 -2.05 12.62 -1.21
CA PRO A 106 -2.07 12.17 -2.59
C PRO A 106 -1.32 10.85 -2.80
N VAL A 107 -0.20 10.64 -2.08
CA VAL A 107 0.60 9.41 -2.19
C VAL A 107 -0.20 8.19 -1.75
N HIS A 108 -0.97 8.33 -0.66
CA HIS A 108 -1.86 7.27 -0.18
C HIS A 108 -2.98 6.97 -1.17
N GLN A 109 -3.58 8.01 -1.77
CA GLN A 109 -4.64 7.84 -2.77
C GLN A 109 -4.16 7.12 -4.03
N LEU A 110 -2.92 7.39 -4.47
CA LEU A 110 -2.30 6.66 -5.58
C LEU A 110 -2.09 5.19 -5.21
N GLY A 111 -1.59 4.90 -4.00
CA GLY A 111 -1.42 3.54 -3.50
C GLY A 111 -2.73 2.74 -3.53
N ASP A 112 -3.82 3.32 -3.02
CA ASP A 112 -5.13 2.66 -2.98
C ASP A 112 -5.73 2.44 -4.37
N ALA A 113 -5.47 3.33 -5.33
CA ALA A 113 -5.88 3.13 -6.71
C ALA A 113 -5.10 1.96 -7.34
N LEU A 114 -3.77 1.92 -7.17
CA LEU A 114 -2.94 0.83 -7.68
C LEU A 114 -3.31 -0.52 -7.08
N LEU A 115 -3.58 -0.58 -5.77
CA LEU A 115 -4.02 -1.81 -5.11
C LEU A 115 -5.36 -2.30 -5.65
N ARG A 116 -6.33 -1.40 -5.84
CA ARG A 116 -7.63 -1.76 -6.43
C ARG A 116 -7.48 -2.25 -7.86
N HIS A 117 -6.70 -1.55 -8.69
CA HIS A 117 -6.46 -1.99 -10.07
C HIS A 117 -5.71 -3.33 -10.12
N GLY A 118 -4.69 -3.51 -9.28
CA GLY A 118 -3.97 -4.78 -9.15
C GLY A 118 -4.88 -5.93 -8.73
N LEU A 119 -5.77 -5.71 -7.76
CA LEU A 119 -6.74 -6.70 -7.32
C LEU A 119 -7.73 -7.07 -8.43
N THR A 120 -8.23 -6.08 -9.18
CA THR A 120 -9.13 -6.34 -10.33
C THR A 120 -8.43 -7.11 -11.45
N ALA A 121 -7.17 -6.79 -11.75
CA ALA A 121 -6.37 -7.50 -12.73
C ALA A 121 -6.12 -8.96 -12.30
N LEU A 122 -5.71 -9.18 -11.05
CA LEU A 122 -5.49 -10.52 -10.50
C LEU A 122 -6.78 -11.36 -10.55
N ALA A 123 -7.90 -10.79 -10.12
CA ALA A 123 -9.19 -11.45 -10.15
C ALA A 123 -9.61 -11.84 -11.58
N SER A 124 -9.30 -11.01 -12.58
CA SER A 124 -9.58 -11.32 -13.99
C SER A 124 -8.78 -12.53 -14.48
N VAL A 125 -7.49 -12.60 -14.16
CA VAL A 125 -6.61 -13.72 -14.54
C VAL A 125 -7.09 -15.01 -13.87
N VAL A 126 -7.34 -14.98 -12.57
CA VAL A 126 -7.88 -16.12 -11.81
C VAL A 126 -9.22 -16.58 -12.40
N SER A 127 -10.10 -15.65 -12.77
CA SER A 127 -11.38 -15.97 -13.40
C SER A 127 -11.21 -16.65 -14.76
N LEU A 128 -10.26 -16.21 -15.58
CA LEU A 128 -9.93 -16.86 -16.87
C LEU A 128 -9.41 -18.28 -16.65
N PHE A 129 -8.54 -18.48 -15.65
CA PHE A 129 -8.07 -19.82 -15.29
C PHE A 129 -9.20 -20.73 -14.82
N ILE A 130 -10.11 -20.23 -13.97
CA ILE A 130 -11.28 -20.99 -13.49
C ILE A 130 -12.22 -21.32 -14.64
N ALA A 131 -12.51 -20.37 -15.53
CA ALA A 131 -13.39 -20.58 -16.68
C ALA A 131 -12.80 -21.60 -17.67
N LEU A 132 -11.50 -21.50 -17.95
CA LEU A 132 -10.79 -22.46 -18.80
C LEU A 132 -10.80 -23.86 -18.17
N TRP A 133 -10.49 -23.93 -16.87
CA TRP A 133 -10.51 -25.19 -16.13
C TRP A 133 -11.89 -25.84 -16.16
N TYR A 134 -12.93 -25.06 -15.88
CA TYR A 134 -14.32 -25.51 -15.95
C TYR A 134 -14.68 -26.05 -17.34
N PHE A 135 -14.29 -25.35 -18.39
CA PHE A 135 -14.54 -25.78 -19.76
C PHE A 135 -13.86 -27.11 -20.11
N VAL A 136 -12.58 -27.26 -19.77
CA VAL A 136 -11.82 -28.51 -19.97
C VAL A 136 -12.46 -29.66 -19.20
N SER A 137 -12.78 -29.43 -17.93
CA SER A 137 -13.45 -30.43 -17.09
C SER A 137 -14.81 -30.81 -17.69
N ARG A 138 -15.60 -29.84 -18.15
CA ARG A 138 -16.93 -30.07 -18.73
C ARG A 138 -16.87 -30.81 -20.07
N ALA A 139 -15.90 -30.50 -20.92
CA ALA A 139 -15.71 -31.14 -22.23
C ALA A 139 -15.21 -32.59 -22.10
N LEU A 140 -14.34 -32.86 -21.13
CA LEU A 140 -13.90 -34.22 -20.82
C LEU A 140 -14.93 -35.03 -20.01
N SER A 141 -15.89 -34.35 -19.40
CA SER A 141 -17.02 -34.94 -18.68
C SER A 141 -18.28 -35.08 -19.52
N ASP A 142 -18.21 -34.99 -20.86
CA ASP A 142 -19.20 -35.64 -21.72
C ASP A 142 -18.79 -37.13 -21.84
N PRO A 143 -19.30 -38.02 -20.96
CA PRO A 143 -19.16 -39.44 -21.20
C PRO A 143 -19.85 -39.76 -22.51
N ASN A 144 -19.19 -40.58 -23.28
CA ASN A 144 -19.67 -41.26 -24.47
C ASN A 144 -20.86 -42.17 -24.10
N GLU A 145 -22.02 -41.61 -23.73
CA GLU A 145 -23.29 -42.32 -23.47
C GLU A 145 -24.10 -42.47 -24.76
N THR A 146 -23.48 -42.95 -25.84
CA THR A 146 -24.23 -43.41 -27.03
C THR A 146 -23.61 -44.64 -27.68
N ILE A 147 -23.06 -45.57 -26.88
CA ILE A 147 -22.88 -46.96 -27.33
C ILE A 147 -23.75 -47.90 -26.47
N ARG A 148 -24.99 -48.07 -26.97
CA ARG A 148 -25.64 -49.37 -27.15
C ARG A 148 -26.06 -50.14 -25.89
N ARG A 149 -27.02 -49.57 -25.15
CA ARG A 149 -28.17 -50.34 -24.63
C ARG A 149 -29.05 -50.80 -25.81
N GLN A 150 -28.58 -51.78 -26.57
CA GLN A 150 -29.43 -52.57 -27.47
C GLN A 150 -28.91 -54.01 -27.46
N GLY A 151 -29.44 -54.77 -26.50
CA GLY A 151 -29.15 -56.17 -26.27
C GLY A 151 -30.02 -56.73 -25.15
N GLY A 152 -31.29 -56.30 -25.11
CA GLY A 152 -32.29 -56.84 -24.20
C GLY A 152 -32.80 -58.20 -24.68
N LEU A 153 -32.56 -59.22 -23.85
CA LEU A 153 -33.31 -60.45 -23.57
C LEU A 153 -34.05 -61.18 -24.72
N ARG A 154 -33.64 -62.44 -24.92
CA ARG A 154 -34.58 -63.59 -24.85
C ARG A 154 -33.94 -64.76 -24.10
N THR A 155 -34.48 -65.00 -22.92
CA THR A 155 -34.42 -66.27 -22.19
C THR A 155 -35.12 -67.38 -22.98
N SER A 156 -34.50 -68.54 -23.11
CA SER A 156 -35.20 -69.82 -23.26
C SER A 156 -34.42 -70.89 -22.49
N PRO A 157 -35.07 -71.60 -21.54
CA PRO A 157 -34.43 -72.59 -20.68
C PRO A 157 -34.55 -73.99 -21.31
N THR A 158 -33.44 -74.74 -21.37
CA THR A 158 -33.46 -76.22 -21.46
C THR A 158 -32.10 -76.71 -20.95
N THR A 159 -32.03 -77.11 -19.69
CA THR A 159 -32.11 -78.51 -19.23
C THR A 159 -30.77 -79.22 -19.29
N ILE A 160 -30.25 -79.37 -18.07
CA ILE A 160 -29.24 -80.29 -17.55
C ILE A 160 -29.15 -81.60 -18.33
N SER A 161 -27.94 -81.88 -18.81
CA SER A 161 -27.35 -83.23 -18.96
C SER A 161 -25.88 -83.00 -19.34
N SER A 162 -24.86 -83.72 -18.91
CA SER A 162 -24.66 -84.78 -17.92
C SER A 162 -23.23 -85.26 -18.20
N MET A 163 -22.40 -85.40 -17.15
CA MET A 163 -21.22 -86.28 -17.10
C MET A 163 -20.08 -85.90 -18.10
N GLU A 164 -18.80 -86.19 -17.89
CA GLU A 164 -18.14 -87.15 -17.04
C GLU A 164 -16.69 -86.67 -16.89
N THR A 165 -16.17 -86.65 -15.67
CA THR A 165 -14.74 -86.56 -15.41
C THR A 165 -14.09 -87.84 -15.96
N ILE A 166 -13.42 -87.74 -17.10
CA ILE A 166 -12.65 -88.85 -17.65
C ILE A 166 -11.26 -88.83 -17.00
N GLU A 167 -11.08 -89.71 -16.02
CA GLU A 167 -9.76 -90.12 -15.56
C GLU A 167 -9.03 -90.96 -16.62
N LEU A 168 -7.71 -90.78 -16.67
CA LEU A 168 -6.76 -91.50 -17.52
C LEU A 168 -6.62 -92.98 -17.10
N PRO A 169 -6.31 -93.89 -18.05
CA PRO A 169 -5.40 -94.97 -17.70
C PRO A 169 -4.27 -95.22 -18.70
N HIS A 170 -3.11 -95.51 -18.08
CA HIS A 170 -1.90 -96.17 -18.55
C HIS A 170 -2.00 -97.04 -19.82
N TYR A 171 -1.09 -96.82 -20.78
CA TYR A 171 -0.69 -97.84 -21.74
C TYR A 171 0.62 -98.52 -21.34
N ARG A 172 0.52 -99.84 -21.21
CA ARG A 172 1.49 -100.83 -20.72
C ARG A 172 2.40 -101.29 -21.86
N ARG A 173 3.69 -101.42 -21.54
CA ARG A 173 4.77 -101.96 -22.38
C ARG A 173 4.70 -103.50 -22.47
N GLU A 174 5.33 -104.07 -23.52
CA GLU A 174 5.75 -105.48 -23.74
C GLU A 174 4.71 -106.44 -24.35
N SER A 175 5.02 -107.47 -25.16
CA SER A 175 6.21 -108.01 -25.83
C SER A 175 5.73 -109.27 -26.59
N GLY A 176 6.32 -109.57 -27.76
CA GLY A 176 6.60 -110.94 -28.20
C GLY A 176 5.53 -111.71 -29.00
N ARG A 177 5.84 -111.95 -30.28
CA ARG A 177 6.07 -113.30 -30.82
C ARG A 177 6.83 -113.23 -32.13
#